data_AF-A0A4U2DZY0-F1
#
_entry.id   AF-A0A4U2DZY0-F1
#
_cell.length_a   1.000
_cell.length_b   1.000
_cell.length_c   1.000
_cell.angle_alpha   90.00
_cell.angle_beta   90.00
_cell.angle_gamma   90.00
#
_symmetry.space_group_name_H-M   'P 1'
#
loop_
_entity.id
_entity.type
_entity.pdbx_description
1 polymer ?
#
loop_
_entity_poly.entity_id
_entity_poly.type
_entity_poly.pdbx_seq_one_letter_code
_entity_poly.pdbx_strand_id
1 'polypeptide(L)'
;HLVTLEELRRKLRNLMFALDKDKKEMVYTNFEDEVQGVHDVTNVYKNPSVDLAQYRKKIELYIQDHQDQLTIQKLKRNKSITQADLDVLEGLLLDASGMS
;
A
#
# COMPACT_ATOMS: atom_id res chain seq x y z
N HIS A 1 -5.54 -16.52 -7.37
CA HIS A 1 -4.56 -17.36 -8.11
C HIS A 1 -3.21 -16.70 -8.36
N LEU A 2 -3.10 -15.38 -8.56
CA LEU A 2 -1.79 -14.72 -8.77
C LEU A 2 -0.91 -14.63 -7.51
N VAL A 3 -1.53 -14.43 -6.34
CA VAL A 3 -0.81 -14.37 -5.04
C VAL A 3 -0.01 -15.65 -4.79
N THR A 4 -0.54 -16.82 -5.13
CA THR A 4 0.16 -18.10 -4.96
C THR A 4 1.33 -18.28 -5.94
N LEU A 5 1.26 -17.67 -7.13
CA LEU A 5 2.34 -17.73 -8.12
C LEU A 5 3.50 -16.81 -7.74
N GLU A 6 3.21 -15.61 -7.25
CA GLU A 6 4.25 -14.68 -6.77
C GLU A 6 4.96 -15.22 -5.52
N GLU A 7 4.22 -15.84 -4.59
CA GLU A 7 4.82 -16.55 -3.45
C GLU A 7 5.75 -17.68 -3.90
N LEU A 8 5.31 -18.48 -4.88
CA LEU A 8 6.12 -19.56 -5.46
C LEU A 8 7.39 -19.00 -6.13
N ARG A 9 7.25 -17.93 -6.93
CA ARG A 9 8.36 -17.25 -7.60
C ARG A 9 9.38 -16.70 -6.59
N ARG A 10 8.92 -16.16 -5.46
CA ARG A 10 9.78 -15.69 -4.36
C ARG A 10 10.54 -16.83 -3.68
N LYS A 11 9.86 -17.95 -3.40
CA LYS A 11 10.51 -19.14 -2.83
C LYS A 11 11.57 -19.72 -3.77
N LEU A 12 11.27 -19.80 -5.07
CA LEU A 12 12.22 -20.27 -6.08
C LEU A 12 13.39 -19.32 -6.30
N ARG A 13 13.20 -17.99 -6.23
CA ARG A 13 14.28 -16.99 -6.37
C ARG A 13 15.47 -17.32 -5.46
N ASN A 14 15.19 -17.69 -4.21
CA ASN A 14 16.22 -17.99 -3.23
C ASN A 14 16.93 -19.31 -3.48
N LEU A 15 16.41 -20.17 -4.35
CA LEU A 15 17.00 -21.46 -4.72
C LEU A 15 17.73 -21.40 -6.08
N MET A 16 17.55 -20.33 -6.86
CA MET A 16 18.13 -20.19 -8.21
C MET A 16 19.66 -20.17 -8.24
N PHE A 17 20.32 -19.88 -7.11
CA PHE A 17 21.77 -19.90 -7.02
C PHE A 17 22.37 -21.31 -7.20
N ALA A 18 21.58 -22.36 -6.90
CA ALA A 18 22.02 -23.75 -7.00
C ALA A 18 21.95 -24.30 -8.44
N LEU A 19 21.42 -23.53 -9.39
CA LEU A 19 21.34 -23.92 -10.79
C LEU A 19 22.69 -23.68 -11.49
N ASP A 20 23.12 -24.68 -12.26
CA ASP A 20 24.33 -24.65 -13.06
C ASP A 20 24.27 -23.50 -14.10
N LYS A 21 25.26 -22.60 -14.07
CA LYS A 21 25.21 -21.33 -14.81
C LYS A 21 25.37 -21.53 -16.32
N ASP A 22 26.09 -22.57 -16.71
CA ASP A 22 26.45 -22.84 -18.11
C ASP A 22 25.31 -23.50 -18.91
N LYS A 23 24.24 -23.94 -18.22
CA LYS A 23 23.07 -24.61 -18.83
C LYS A 23 21.78 -23.78 -18.76
N LYS A 24 21.87 -22.48 -18.52
CA LYS A 24 20.68 -21.62 -18.44
C LYS A 24 20.14 -21.31 -19.83
N GLU A 25 18.99 -21.89 -20.14
CA GLU A 25 18.22 -21.53 -21.34
C GLU A 25 17.68 -20.09 -21.18
N MET A 26 17.89 -19.25 -22.19
CA MET A 26 17.41 -17.87 -22.18
C MET A 26 15.94 -17.85 -22.59
N VAL A 27 15.06 -17.63 -21.62
CA VAL A 27 13.60 -17.59 -21.83
C VAL A 27 13.12 -16.15 -21.80
N TYR A 28 12.39 -15.74 -22.84
CA TYR A 28 11.75 -14.42 -22.90
C TYR A 28 10.30 -14.55 -22.43
N THR A 29 9.93 -13.72 -21.45
CA THR A 29 8.55 -13.66 -20.96
C THR A 29 7.89 -12.37 -21.40
N ASN A 30 6.76 -12.48 -22.10
CA ASN A 30 5.88 -11.36 -22.43
C ASN A 30 4.60 -11.50 -21.60
N PHE A 31 4.55 -10.81 -20.45
CA PHE A 31 3.34 -10.74 -19.63
C PHE A 31 2.66 -9.40 -19.91
N GLU A 32 1.39 -9.44 -20.30
CA GLU A 32 0.53 -8.26 -20.30
C GLU A 32 -0.09 -8.12 -18.90
N ASP A 33 0.01 -6.93 -18.31
CA ASP A 33 -0.64 -6.64 -17.03
C ASP A 33 -2.16 -6.56 -17.25
N GLU A 34 -2.90 -7.49 -16.65
CA GLU A 34 -4.36 -7.46 -16.66
C GLU A 34 -4.88 -6.62 -15.49
N VAL A 35 -5.60 -5.53 -15.78
CA VAL A 35 -6.36 -4.80 -14.77
C VAL A 35 -7.53 -5.69 -14.34
N GLN A 36 -7.43 -6.33 -13.17
CA GLN A 36 -8.41 -7.31 -12.68
C GLN A 36 -9.77 -6.72 -12.27
N GLY A 37 -10.05 -5.47 -12.64
CA GLY A 37 -11.24 -4.71 -12.28
C GLY A 37 -10.92 -3.51 -11.42
N VAL A 38 -11.60 -2.39 -11.68
CA VAL A 38 -11.64 -1.27 -10.75
C VAL A 38 -12.63 -1.64 -9.66
N HIS A 39 -12.13 -2.12 -8.53
CA HIS A 39 -12.95 -2.20 -7.33
C HIS A 39 -13.18 -0.78 -6.83
N ASP A 40 -14.43 -0.32 -6.93
CA ASP A 40 -14.84 0.91 -6.29
C ASP A 40 -14.78 0.69 -4.77
N VAL A 41 -13.63 0.98 -4.19
CA VAL A 41 -13.41 1.01 -2.73
C VAL A 41 -14.03 2.25 -2.10
N THR A 42 -14.80 3.04 -2.86
CA THR A 42 -15.79 3.95 -2.31
C THR A 42 -16.90 3.09 -1.70
N ASN A 43 -16.60 2.46 -0.57
CA ASN A 43 -17.61 2.14 0.40
C ASN A 43 -18.32 3.47 0.59
N VAL A 44 -19.54 3.56 0.06
CA VAL A 44 -20.28 4.82 0.06
C VAL A 44 -20.31 5.22 1.52
N TYR A 45 -19.59 6.27 1.90
CA TYR A 45 -19.75 6.92 3.18
C TYR A 45 -21.16 7.52 3.15
N LYS A 46 -22.18 6.66 3.24
CA LYS A 46 -23.59 6.96 3.44
C LYS A 46 -23.77 7.42 4.88
N ASN A 47 -22.94 8.37 5.29
CA ASN A 47 -23.17 9.14 6.48
C ASN A 47 -23.46 10.55 5.98
N PRO A 48 -24.74 10.92 5.76
CA PRO A 48 -25.13 12.28 5.36
C PRO A 48 -24.73 13.35 6.40
N SER A 49 -24.12 12.94 7.53
CA SER A 49 -23.65 13.80 8.61
C SER A 49 -22.15 14.11 8.58
N VAL A 50 -21.34 13.47 7.73
CA VAL A 50 -19.90 13.77 7.64
C VAL A 50 -19.68 14.78 6.52
N ASP A 51 -19.50 16.04 6.90
CA ASP A 51 -18.99 17.06 5.97
C ASP A 51 -17.56 16.68 5.57
N LEU A 52 -17.42 16.07 4.39
CA LEU A 52 -16.14 15.68 3.80
C LEU A 52 -15.15 16.84 3.71
N ALA A 53 -15.63 18.08 3.55
CA ALA A 53 -14.77 19.25 3.53
C ALA A 53 -14.18 19.53 4.92
N GLN A 54 -14.97 19.39 5.98
CA GLN A 54 -14.49 19.54 7.36
C GLN A 54 -13.55 18.41 7.76
N TYR A 55 -13.87 17.17 7.40
CA TYR A 55 -12.98 16.03 7.59
C TYR A 55 -11.63 16.30 6.92
N ARG A 56 -11.63 16.65 5.63
CA ARG A 56 -10.41 16.97 4.90
C ARG A 56 -9.61 18.08 5.57
N LYS A 57 -10.28 19.17 5.98
CA LYS A 57 -9.64 20.30 6.66
C LYS A 57 -8.96 19.90 7.97
N LYS A 58 -9.62 19.08 8.80
CA LYS A 58 -9.05 18.57 10.06
C LYS A 58 -7.84 17.69 9.81
N ILE A 59 -7.95 16.75 8.88
CA ILE A 59 -6.86 15.84 8.53
C ILE A 59 -5.66 16.60 7.96
N GLU A 60 -5.90 17.59 7.11
CA GLU A 60 -4.82 18.40 6.51
C GLU A 60 -4.04 19.19 7.57
N LEU A 61 -4.75 19.84 8.51
CA LEU A 61 -4.14 20.51 9.66
C LEU A 61 -3.35 19.53 10.54
N TYR A 62 -3.95 18.37 10.85
CA TYR A 62 -3.28 17.36 11.66
C TYR A 62 -1.99 16.85 11.01
N ILE A 63 -2.04 16.52 9.71
CA ILE A 63 -0.86 16.10 8.96
C ILE A 63 0.20 17.21 8.97
N GLN A 64 -0.20 18.48 8.83
CA GLN A 64 0.72 19.61 8.87
C GLN A 64 1.39 19.79 10.23
N ASP A 65 0.68 19.52 11.33
CA ASP A 65 1.21 19.63 12.69
C ASP A 65 2.12 18.44 13.07
N HIS A 66 1.88 17.25 12.49
CA HIS A 66 2.58 15.99 12.82
C HIS A 66 3.58 15.55 11.74
N GLN A 67 4.26 16.52 11.12
CA GLN A 67 5.25 16.26 10.04
C GLN A 67 6.50 15.52 10.51
N ASP A 68 6.76 15.50 11.81
CA ASP A 68 7.84 14.78 12.46
C ASP A 68 7.54 13.28 12.57
N GLN A 69 6.30 12.85 12.38
CA GLN A 69 5.95 11.46 12.47
C GLN A 69 6.51 10.61 11.31
N LEU A 70 7.09 9.45 11.64
CA LEU A 70 7.78 8.60 10.68
C LEU A 70 6.90 8.17 9.50
N THR A 71 5.65 7.76 9.75
CA THR A 71 4.70 7.33 8.72
C THR A 71 4.39 8.45 7.73
N ILE A 72 4.09 9.65 8.24
CA ILE A 72 3.84 10.85 7.41
C ILE A 72 5.09 11.23 6.60
N GLN A 73 6.28 11.18 7.20
CA GLN A 73 7.54 11.42 6.48
C GLN A 73 7.79 10.39 5.36
N LYS A 74 7.48 9.11 5.60
CA LYS A 74 7.62 8.05 4.61
C LYS A 74 6.70 8.29 3.42
N LEU A 75 5.43 8.62 3.67
CA LEU A 75 4.46 8.99 2.63
C LEU A 75 4.95 10.17 1.80
N LYS A 76 5.33 11.29 2.44
CA LYS A 76 5.79 12.51 1.73
C LYS A 76 7.05 12.30 0.91
N ARG A 77 7.94 11.39 1.32
CA ARG A 77 9.20 11.09 0.64
C ARG A 77 9.09 9.89 -0.30
N ASN A 78 7.89 9.37 -0.56
CA ASN A 78 7.65 8.16 -1.36
C ASN A 78 8.54 6.98 -0.94
N LYS A 79 8.76 6.83 0.37
CA LYS A 79 9.51 5.69 0.92
C LYS A 79 8.57 4.49 1.06
N SER A 80 9.16 3.29 1.11
CA SER A 80 8.40 2.06 1.32
C SER A 80 7.55 2.15 2.60
N ILE A 81 6.27 1.87 2.43
CA ILE A 81 5.26 1.77 3.49
C ILE A 81 5.13 0.29 3.84
N THR A 82 5.24 -0.02 5.13
CA THR A 82 5.01 -1.36 5.68
C THR A 82 3.60 -1.46 6.26
N GLN A 83 3.14 -2.68 6.55
CA GLN A 83 1.82 -2.86 7.19
C GLN A 83 1.73 -2.11 8.53
N ALA A 84 2.79 -2.16 9.34
CA ALA A 84 2.84 -1.42 10.61
C ALA A 84 2.74 0.10 10.41
N ASP A 85 3.28 0.64 9.31
CA ASP A 85 3.14 2.06 8.99
C ASP A 85 1.67 2.41 8.66
N LEU A 86 0.93 1.50 8.01
CA LEU A 86 -0.49 1.68 7.70
C LEU A 86 -1.36 1.61 8.97
N ASP A 87 -1.09 0.66 9.86
CA ASP A 87 -1.83 0.52 11.12
C ASP A 87 -1.65 1.77 11.99
N VAL A 88 -0.42 2.31 12.02
CA VAL A 88 -0.14 3.60 12.67
C VAL A 88 -0.88 4.74 11.96
N LEU A 89 -0.89 4.76 10.62
CA LEU A 89 -1.59 5.80 9.86
C LEU A 89 -3.09 5.84 10.19
N GLU A 90 -3.73 4.67 10.23
CA GLU A 90 -5.16 4.54 10.49
C GLU A 90 -5.54 5.11 11.85
N GLY A 91 -4.81 4.74 12.91
CA GLY A 91 -5.07 5.23 14.27
C GLY A 91 -4.99 6.76 14.36
N LEU A 92 -3.96 7.36 13.75
CA LEU A 92 -3.79 8.82 13.80
C LEU A 92 -4.90 9.56 13.07
N LEU A 93 -5.31 9.05 11.91
CA LEU A 93 -6.34 9.70 11.11
C LEU A 93 -7.69 9.59 11.82
N LEU A 94 -7.95 8.48 12.52
CA LEU A 94 -9.13 8.32 13.36
C LEU A 94 -9.14 9.32 14.52
N ASP A 95 -8.03 9.41 15.26
CA ASP A 95 -7.87 10.36 16.37
C ASP A 95 -8.02 11.82 15.90
N ALA A 96 -7.36 12.16 14.79
CA ALA A 96 -7.41 13.49 14.17
C ALA A 96 -8.80 13.89 13.69
N SER A 97 -9.58 12.92 13.21
CA SER A 97 -10.94 13.17 12.71
C SER A 97 -11.92 13.52 13.83
N GLY A 98 -11.62 13.10 15.07
CA GLY A 98 -12.54 13.16 16.20
C GLY A 98 -13.73 12.21 16.06
N MET A 99 -13.59 11.16 15.25
CA MET A 99 -14.56 10.06 15.09
C MET A 99 -14.16 8.83 15.95
N SER A 100 -13.58 9.08 17.13
CA SER A 100 -13.32 8.06 18.16
C SER A 100 -14.60 7.73 18.92
#